data_AF-A0A530LKD3-F1
#
_entry.id   AF-A0A530LKD3-F1
#
_cell.length_a   1.000
_cell.length_b   1.000
_cell.length_c   1.000
_cell.angle_alpha   90.00
_cell.angle_beta   90.00
_cell.angle_gamma   90.00
#
_symmetry.space_group_name_H-M   'P 1'
#
loop_
_entity.id
_entity.type
_entity.pdbx_description
1 polymer ?
#
loop_
_entity_poly.entity_id
_entity_poly.type
_entity_poly.pdbx_seq_one_letter_code
_entity_poly.pdbx_strand_id
1 'polypeptide(L)'
;FTARAARSFAGYGAVLPAVVVGAAALHFLGIFSPGALDHHNIQLMLSMASLSLLLEAPLRKPAALLSGLCAGLMLAIGMETAPYVATIGASVAMLFALDANGERSIARDFGLGFAGVSALVFVATIAPSAWGQAQCDAFSTVQFVVAAIAGTGLAAIASIEPAGRTRQRGIASLGLLALILGAVVVLLFPQCLAAPYANLDPRLRELWLDHIDEAQSLFKLLAEDPARVVARYATPLIALVLMALRLGRGGWRRQDSLVGALLVVAFIVSAWQVRGSTFSIAFAVIPLAAWIAKWRQRAEASPSRGVALRMAAVWLVSVNAVWTGAAAATSVAFDDSNTGADNGDGTDVACQRMASFAALGRLPGTTVLAISNLGSPILAYSGHRVFAGPYHRNVAGNLLALDAFLGS
;
A
#
# COMPACT_ATOMS: atom_id res chain seq x y z
N PHE A 1 9.59 2.53 11.56
CA PHE A 1 8.26 3.03 11.99
C PHE A 1 7.39 1.96 12.66
N THR A 2 7.38 0.72 12.17
CA THR A 2 6.61 -0.40 12.74
C THR A 2 6.76 -0.57 14.27
N ALA A 3 7.99 -0.61 14.78
CA ALA A 3 8.24 -0.75 16.22
C ALA A 3 7.68 0.43 17.04
N ARG A 4 7.73 1.65 16.50
CA ARG A 4 7.15 2.85 17.14
C ARG A 4 5.62 2.79 17.13
N ALA A 5 5.02 2.41 16.00
CA ALA A 5 3.58 2.22 15.90
C ALA A 5 3.07 1.16 16.90
N ALA A 6 3.75 0.01 17.00
CA ALA A 6 3.42 -1.04 17.97
C ALA A 6 3.58 -0.56 19.43
N ARG A 7 4.65 0.19 19.73
CA ARG A 7 4.84 0.80 21.06
C ARG A 7 3.71 1.75 21.41
N SER A 8 3.35 2.65 20.50
CA SER A 8 2.25 3.60 20.74
C SER A 8 0.93 2.86 20.91
N PHE A 9 0.70 1.79 20.15
CA PHE A 9 -0.54 1.01 20.18
C PHE A 9 -0.72 0.15 21.44
N ALA A 10 0.34 -0.51 21.92
CA ALA A 10 0.25 -1.54 22.98
C ALA A 10 1.33 -1.46 24.06
N GLY A 11 2.17 -0.42 24.06
CA GLY A 11 3.22 -0.20 25.05
C GLY A 11 4.55 -0.90 24.71
N TYR A 12 5.52 -0.75 25.62
CA TYR A 12 6.90 -1.21 25.41
C TYR A 12 7.03 -2.72 25.16
N GLY A 13 6.17 -3.54 25.78
CA GLY A 13 6.18 -5.00 25.59
C GLY A 13 5.97 -5.45 24.14
N ALA A 14 5.36 -4.60 23.30
CA ALA A 14 5.10 -4.88 21.89
C ALA A 14 6.28 -4.52 20.96
N VAL A 15 7.33 -3.84 21.44
CA VAL A 15 8.47 -3.44 20.62
C VAL A 15 9.25 -4.64 20.09
N LEU A 16 9.69 -5.54 20.98
CA LEU A 16 10.44 -6.74 20.57
C LEU A 16 9.62 -7.61 19.59
N PRO A 17 8.35 -7.95 19.87
CA PRO A 17 7.51 -8.67 18.91
C PRO A 17 7.38 -7.95 17.57
N ALA A 18 7.20 -6.63 17.55
CA ALA A 18 7.09 -5.87 16.31
C ALA A 18 8.39 -5.86 15.50
N VAL A 19 9.55 -5.85 16.15
CA VAL A 19 10.85 -5.98 15.47
C VAL A 19 11.00 -7.38 14.87
N VAL A 20 10.75 -8.43 15.64
CA VAL A 20 10.93 -9.82 15.18
C VAL A 20 9.93 -10.16 14.07
N VAL A 21 8.64 -9.98 14.32
CA VAL A 21 7.57 -10.28 13.34
C VAL A 21 7.64 -9.34 12.14
N GLY A 22 7.88 -8.06 12.38
CA GLY A 22 7.97 -7.05 11.32
C GLY A 22 9.18 -7.25 10.42
N ALA A 23 10.36 -7.53 10.98
CA ALA A 23 11.56 -7.80 10.18
C ALA A 23 11.39 -9.08 9.36
N ALA A 24 10.85 -10.14 9.95
CA ALA A 24 10.53 -11.36 9.21
C ALA A 24 9.56 -11.07 8.06
N ALA A 25 8.43 -10.40 8.33
CA ALA A 25 7.45 -10.07 7.30
C ALA A 25 8.08 -9.25 6.15
N LEU A 26 8.84 -8.19 6.46
CA LEU A 26 9.48 -7.37 5.44
C LEU A 26 10.57 -8.10 4.64
N HIS A 27 11.29 -9.01 5.28
CA HIS A 27 12.29 -9.85 4.61
C HIS A 27 11.64 -10.82 3.61
N PHE A 28 10.62 -11.57 4.04
CA PHE A 28 9.95 -12.55 3.19
C PHE A 28 9.03 -11.94 2.14
N LEU A 29 8.58 -10.69 2.32
CA LEU A 29 7.94 -9.91 1.26
C LEU A 29 8.91 -9.56 0.12
N GLY A 30 10.23 -9.63 0.34
CA GLY A 30 11.25 -9.43 -0.67
C GLY A 30 11.41 -7.98 -1.16
N ILE A 31 10.47 -7.08 -0.84
CA ILE A 31 10.47 -5.70 -1.36
C ILE A 31 11.74 -4.93 -0.96
N PHE A 32 12.28 -5.14 0.25
CA PHE A 32 13.49 -4.45 0.72
C PHE A 32 14.78 -5.24 0.47
N SER A 33 14.75 -6.23 -0.44
CA SER A 33 15.95 -6.95 -0.85
C SER A 33 16.97 -6.00 -1.50
N PRO A 34 18.28 -6.20 -1.32
CA PRO A 34 19.29 -5.39 -1.98
C PRO A 34 19.09 -5.37 -3.50
N GLY A 35 19.02 -4.17 -4.09
CA GLY A 35 18.80 -3.98 -5.53
C GLY A 35 17.35 -3.97 -5.99
N ALA A 36 16.39 -4.32 -5.13
CA ALA A 36 14.95 -4.18 -5.40
C ALA A 36 14.54 -2.71 -5.23
N LEU A 37 14.84 -1.87 -6.23
CA LEU A 37 14.48 -0.46 -6.24
C LEU A 37 13.09 -0.29 -6.85
N ASP A 38 12.08 -0.16 -6.00
CA ASP A 38 10.70 -0.04 -6.44
C ASP A 38 9.89 0.97 -5.60
N HIS A 39 8.86 1.56 -6.23
CA HIS A 39 7.98 2.53 -5.61
C HIS A 39 7.26 2.01 -4.35
N HIS A 40 6.96 0.71 -4.28
CA HIS A 40 6.36 0.09 -3.10
C HIS A 40 7.24 0.21 -1.85
N ASN A 41 8.57 0.28 -1.98
CA ASN A 41 9.49 0.42 -0.83
C ASN A 41 9.19 1.69 -0.04
N ILE A 42 9.19 2.81 -0.76
CA ILE A 42 9.06 4.14 -0.16
C ILE A 42 7.60 4.35 0.26
N GLN A 43 6.63 3.87 -0.51
CA GLN A 43 5.23 3.96 -0.16
C GLN A 43 4.89 3.17 1.11
N LEU A 44 5.40 1.96 1.27
CA LEU A 44 5.19 1.20 2.50
C LEU A 44 5.86 1.88 3.70
N MET A 45 7.06 2.43 3.51
CA MET A 45 7.74 3.20 4.54
C MET A 45 6.91 4.42 4.94
N LEU A 46 6.42 5.20 3.98
CA LEU A 46 5.63 6.42 4.21
C LEU A 46 4.26 6.12 4.84
N SER A 47 3.60 5.03 4.43
CA SER A 47 2.31 4.62 5.01
C SER A 47 2.47 4.20 6.48
N MET A 48 3.50 3.42 6.80
CA MET A 48 3.85 3.05 8.18
C MET A 48 4.33 4.25 8.99
N ALA A 49 5.05 5.19 8.37
CA ALA A 49 5.47 6.44 9.00
C ALA A 49 4.25 7.30 9.36
N SER A 50 3.32 7.49 8.43
CA SER A 50 2.10 8.25 8.62
C SER A 50 1.26 7.69 9.78
N LEU A 51 1.02 6.37 9.80
CA LEU A 51 0.32 5.71 10.90
C LEU A 51 1.06 5.87 12.24
N SER A 52 2.37 5.61 12.26
CA SER A 52 3.18 5.76 13.48
C SER A 52 3.12 7.20 14.03
N LEU A 53 3.16 8.20 13.15
CA LEU A 53 3.09 9.60 13.52
C LEU A 53 1.70 9.96 14.06
N LEU A 54 0.61 9.48 13.44
CA LEU A 54 -0.74 9.70 13.95
C LEU A 54 -0.97 9.04 15.31
N LEU A 55 -0.41 7.87 15.56
CA LEU A 55 -0.49 7.21 16.86
C LEU A 55 0.21 8.02 17.96
N GLU A 56 1.23 8.81 17.61
CA GLU A 56 1.99 9.67 18.51
C GLU A 56 1.49 11.13 18.55
N ALA A 57 0.60 11.53 17.64
CA ALA A 57 0.16 12.91 17.45
C ALA A 57 -0.42 13.59 18.70
N PRO A 58 -1.18 12.92 19.58
CA PRO A 58 -1.63 13.54 20.83
C PRO A 58 -0.49 13.99 21.75
N LEU A 59 0.70 13.40 21.63
CA LEU A 59 1.86 13.67 22.47
C LEU A 59 2.96 14.49 21.74
N ARG A 60 2.95 14.49 20.41
CA ARG A 60 4.02 15.08 19.59
C ARG A 60 3.43 16.07 18.58
N LYS A 61 3.55 17.36 18.88
CA LYS A 61 3.03 18.47 18.07
C LYS A 61 3.28 18.33 16.55
N PRO A 62 4.51 18.10 16.04
CA PRO A 62 4.73 18.06 14.60
C PRO A 62 4.21 16.78 13.93
N ALA A 63 3.81 15.75 14.70
CA ALA A 63 3.56 14.44 14.12
C ALA A 63 2.35 14.40 13.18
N ALA A 64 1.30 15.16 13.47
CA ALA A 64 0.14 15.26 12.58
C ALA A 64 0.50 15.89 11.23
N LEU A 65 1.25 17.01 11.25
CA LEU A 65 1.77 17.65 10.04
C LEU A 65 2.64 16.69 9.22
N LEU A 66 3.62 16.05 9.88
CA LEU A 66 4.50 15.09 9.22
C LEU A 66 3.73 13.88 8.66
N SER A 67 2.65 13.45 9.30
CA SER A 67 1.78 12.40 8.76
C SER A 67 1.06 12.85 7.48
N GLY A 68 0.59 14.10 7.43
CA GLY A 68 0.05 14.72 6.22
C GLY A 68 1.08 14.78 5.09
N LEU A 69 2.34 15.14 5.42
CA LEU A 69 3.46 15.11 4.49
C LEU A 69 3.68 13.70 3.92
N CYS A 70 3.72 12.68 4.79
CA CYS A 70 3.86 11.29 4.35
C CYS A 70 2.70 10.87 3.42
N ALA A 71 1.47 11.30 3.72
CA ALA A 71 0.30 10.97 2.92
C ALA A 71 0.35 11.60 1.52
N GLY A 72 0.77 12.86 1.40
CA GLY A 72 0.90 13.51 0.09
C GLY A 72 2.06 12.95 -0.72
N LEU A 73 3.20 12.64 -0.07
CA LEU A 73 4.34 12.04 -0.75
C LEU A 73 4.04 10.63 -1.27
N MET A 74 3.36 9.78 -0.50
CA MET A 74 3.04 8.42 -0.99
C MET A 74 2.05 8.46 -2.17
N LEU A 75 1.06 9.37 -2.12
CA LEU A 75 0.14 9.60 -3.24
C LEU A 75 0.89 10.07 -4.49
N ALA A 76 1.88 10.95 -4.32
CA ALA A 76 2.67 11.45 -5.43
C ALA A 76 3.57 10.38 -6.07
N ILE A 77 4.05 9.42 -5.28
CA ILE A 77 4.87 8.31 -5.77
C ILE A 77 4.04 7.33 -6.60
N GLY A 78 2.79 7.08 -6.24
CA GLY A 78 1.95 6.16 -7.00
C GLY A 78 0.51 6.01 -6.47
N MET A 79 -0.40 5.78 -7.41
CA MET A 79 -1.85 5.86 -7.20
C MET A 79 -2.44 4.65 -6.46
N GLU A 80 -1.73 3.53 -6.42
CA GLU A 80 -2.10 2.36 -5.62
C GLU A 80 -2.18 2.67 -4.11
N THR A 81 -1.57 3.77 -3.65
CA THR A 81 -1.71 4.23 -2.26
C THR A 81 -2.91 5.14 -2.01
N ALA A 82 -3.62 5.59 -3.04
CA ALA A 82 -4.77 6.49 -2.89
C ALA A 82 -5.82 5.98 -1.89
N PRO A 83 -6.18 4.68 -1.83
CA PRO A 83 -7.09 4.17 -0.81
C PRO A 83 -6.55 4.37 0.62
N TYR A 84 -5.24 4.22 0.85
CA TYR A 84 -4.63 4.41 2.17
C TYR A 84 -4.58 5.89 2.55
N VAL A 85 -4.23 6.76 1.60
CA VAL A 85 -4.25 8.22 1.78
C VAL A 85 -5.64 8.68 2.18
N ALA A 86 -6.66 8.25 1.42
CA ALA A 86 -8.06 8.56 1.70
C ALA A 86 -8.50 8.04 3.07
N THR A 87 -8.12 6.82 3.42
CA THR A 87 -8.45 6.20 4.72
C THR A 87 -7.82 6.96 5.88
N ILE A 88 -6.57 7.39 5.75
CA ILE A 88 -5.88 8.20 6.76
C ILE A 88 -6.59 9.54 6.93
N GLY A 89 -6.83 10.26 5.83
CA GLY A 89 -7.53 11.55 5.87
C GLY A 89 -8.94 11.44 6.45
N ALA A 90 -9.71 10.43 6.02
CA ALA A 90 -11.04 10.15 6.55
C ALA A 90 -11.01 9.78 8.03
N SER A 91 -10.03 8.99 8.47
CA SER A 91 -9.88 8.63 9.88
C SER A 91 -9.58 9.86 10.74
N VAL A 92 -8.68 10.73 10.30
CA VAL A 92 -8.37 11.99 11.00
C VAL A 92 -9.59 12.91 11.05
N ALA A 93 -10.30 13.07 9.92
CA ALA A 93 -11.51 13.87 9.84
C ALA A 93 -12.62 13.33 10.75
N MET A 94 -12.84 12.02 10.77
CA MET A 94 -13.85 11.38 11.63
C MET A 94 -13.48 11.44 13.10
N LEU A 95 -12.21 11.23 13.46
CA LEU A 95 -11.75 11.42 14.84
C LEU A 95 -12.01 12.85 15.32
N PHE A 96 -11.73 13.85 14.47
CA PHE A 96 -12.08 15.24 14.74
C PHE A 96 -13.58 15.50 14.86
N ALA A 97 -14.41 14.90 14.01
CA ALA A 97 -15.86 15.04 14.11
C ALA A 97 -16.41 14.45 15.42
N LEU A 98 -15.79 13.37 15.91
CA LEU A 98 -16.21 12.68 17.13
C LEU A 98 -15.70 13.36 18.41
N ASP A 99 -14.48 13.89 18.38
CA ASP A 99 -13.85 14.62 19.50
C ASP A 99 -13.13 15.88 18.99
N ALA A 100 -13.91 16.92 18.76
CA ALA A 100 -13.40 18.19 18.24
C ALA A 100 -12.48 18.92 19.22
N ASN A 101 -12.47 18.58 20.52
CA ASN A 101 -11.60 19.21 21.49
C ASN A 101 -10.22 18.56 21.49
N GLY A 102 -10.16 17.22 21.47
CA GLY A 102 -8.91 16.46 21.48
C GLY A 102 -8.17 16.44 20.14
N GLU A 103 -8.89 16.49 19.01
CA GLU A 103 -8.31 16.21 17.68
C GLU A 103 -8.17 17.44 16.78
N ARG A 104 -8.59 18.64 17.23
CA ARG A 104 -8.59 19.86 16.40
C ARG A 104 -7.22 20.18 15.81
N SER A 105 -6.19 20.23 16.65
CA SER A 105 -4.82 20.53 16.20
C SER A 105 -4.29 19.45 15.27
N ILE A 106 -4.62 18.19 15.55
CA ILE A 106 -4.21 17.04 14.73
C ILE A 106 -4.84 17.13 13.33
N ALA A 107 -6.14 17.37 13.23
CA ALA A 107 -6.83 17.52 11.95
C ALA A 107 -6.32 18.71 11.15
N ARG A 108 -6.11 19.85 11.82
CA ARG A 108 -5.56 21.04 11.18
C ARG A 108 -4.16 20.79 10.63
N ASP A 109 -3.25 20.32 11.48
CA ASP A 109 -1.84 20.18 11.14
C ASP A 109 -1.65 19.08 10.08
N PHE A 110 -2.40 17.98 10.16
CA PHE A 110 -2.45 16.95 9.11
C PHE A 110 -2.93 17.53 7.77
N GLY A 111 -4.04 18.27 7.76
CA GLY A 111 -4.59 18.88 6.56
C GLY A 111 -3.62 19.86 5.90
N LEU A 112 -2.97 20.72 6.71
CA LEU A 112 -1.93 21.64 6.23
C LEU A 112 -0.72 20.90 5.65
N GLY A 113 -0.26 19.84 6.33
CA GLY A 113 0.84 19.02 5.84
C GLY A 113 0.53 18.35 4.50
N PHE A 114 -0.67 17.78 4.38
CA PHE A 114 -1.13 17.10 3.17
C PHE A 114 -1.28 18.04 1.98
N ALA A 115 -1.96 19.19 2.17
CA ALA A 115 -2.11 20.19 1.12
C ALA A 115 -0.76 20.83 0.73
N GLY A 116 0.05 21.21 1.73
CA GLY A 116 1.33 21.89 1.52
C GLY A 116 2.34 21.02 0.77
N VAL A 117 2.48 19.74 1.14
CA VAL A 117 3.40 18.85 0.43
C VAL A 117 2.91 18.54 -0.98
N SER A 118 1.60 18.39 -1.17
CA SER A 118 1.02 18.11 -2.48
C SER A 118 1.24 19.28 -3.45
N ALA A 119 1.10 20.52 -2.95
CA ALA A 119 1.44 21.72 -3.71
C ALA A 119 2.93 21.78 -4.07
N LEU A 120 3.81 21.52 -3.10
CA LEU A 120 5.25 21.50 -3.32
C LEU A 120 5.64 20.47 -4.37
N VAL A 121 5.12 19.24 -4.27
CA VAL A 121 5.42 18.17 -5.23
C VAL A 121 4.88 18.51 -6.61
N PHE A 122 3.66 19.04 -6.71
CA PHE A 122 3.09 19.44 -8.00
C PHE A 122 3.98 20.46 -8.71
N VAL A 123 4.38 21.53 -8.01
CA VAL A 123 5.25 22.57 -8.58
C VAL A 123 6.66 22.06 -8.89
N ALA A 124 7.21 21.18 -8.03
CA ALA A 124 8.59 20.72 -8.17
C ALA A 124 8.78 19.60 -9.21
N THR A 125 7.74 18.80 -9.48
CA THR A 125 7.88 17.57 -10.28
C THR A 125 7.05 17.55 -11.56
N ILE A 126 6.00 18.39 -11.64
CA ILE A 126 5.15 18.47 -12.83
C ILE A 126 5.55 19.68 -13.66
N ALA A 127 5.95 19.45 -14.91
CA ALA A 127 6.33 20.50 -15.83
C ALA A 127 5.16 21.50 -16.03
N PRO A 128 5.43 22.82 -16.10
CA PRO A 128 4.38 23.83 -16.28
C PRO A 128 3.47 23.59 -17.50
N SER A 129 4.03 23.04 -18.59
CA SER A 129 3.27 22.66 -19.79
C SER A 129 2.27 21.52 -19.56
N ALA A 130 2.41 20.75 -18.49
CA ALA A 130 1.53 19.65 -18.12
C ALA A 130 0.52 20.01 -17.02
N TRP A 131 0.51 21.25 -16.50
CA TRP A 131 -0.41 21.65 -15.42
C TRP A 131 -1.89 21.64 -15.82
N GLY A 132 -2.20 21.70 -17.11
CA GLY A 132 -3.56 21.52 -17.63
C GLY A 132 -3.97 20.05 -17.84
N GLN A 133 -3.05 19.10 -17.66
CA GLN A 133 -3.29 17.70 -17.98
C GLN A 133 -3.77 16.93 -16.74
N ALA A 134 -4.86 16.20 -16.94
CA ALA A 134 -5.45 15.34 -15.92
C ALA A 134 -5.09 13.87 -16.22
N GLN A 135 -4.07 13.37 -15.51
CA GLN A 135 -3.67 11.96 -15.55
C GLN A 135 -4.25 11.26 -14.32
N CYS A 136 -5.16 10.30 -14.52
CA CYS A 136 -5.90 9.68 -13.42
C CYS A 136 -5.10 8.56 -12.72
N ASP A 137 -4.08 8.04 -13.40
CA ASP A 137 -3.23 6.92 -13.01
C ASP A 137 -1.88 7.36 -12.40
N ALA A 138 -1.57 8.66 -12.44
CA ALA A 138 -0.34 9.25 -11.92
C ALA A 138 -0.62 10.59 -11.24
N PHE A 139 0.30 11.07 -10.40
CA PHE A 139 0.13 12.36 -9.74
C PHE A 139 0.12 13.51 -10.77
N SER A 140 -1.01 14.18 -10.87
CA SER A 140 -1.26 15.28 -11.80
C SER A 140 -2.17 16.34 -11.14
N THR A 141 -2.68 17.26 -11.95
CA THR A 141 -3.57 18.33 -11.50
C THR A 141 -4.79 17.82 -10.75
N VAL A 142 -5.33 16.65 -11.12
CA VAL A 142 -6.51 16.06 -10.46
C VAL A 142 -6.21 15.75 -8.99
N GLN A 143 -5.13 15.01 -8.75
CA GLN A 143 -4.71 14.57 -7.42
C GLN A 143 -4.27 15.76 -6.57
N PHE A 144 -3.55 16.71 -7.18
CA PHE A 144 -3.18 17.95 -6.51
C PHE A 144 -4.41 18.75 -6.08
N VAL A 145 -5.38 19.00 -6.96
CA VAL A 145 -6.59 19.76 -6.64
C VAL A 145 -7.40 19.07 -5.53
N VAL A 146 -7.60 17.75 -5.63
CA VAL A 146 -8.28 16.97 -4.59
C VAL A 146 -7.52 17.07 -3.27
N ALA A 147 -6.20 16.90 -3.27
CA ALA A 147 -5.38 16.96 -2.05
C ALA A 147 -5.36 18.37 -1.43
N ALA A 148 -5.28 19.42 -2.25
CA ALA A 148 -5.31 20.80 -1.82
C ALA A 148 -6.65 21.16 -1.18
N ILE A 149 -7.78 20.82 -1.82
CA ILE A 149 -9.13 21.09 -1.29
C ILE A 149 -9.37 20.26 -0.03
N ALA A 150 -9.03 18.97 -0.03
CA ALA A 150 -9.23 18.10 1.13
C ALA A 150 -8.40 18.56 2.33
N GLY A 151 -7.10 18.84 2.12
CA GLY A 151 -6.19 19.24 3.19
C GLY A 151 -6.49 20.64 3.73
N THR A 152 -6.66 21.64 2.86
CA THR A 152 -6.99 23.00 3.29
C THR A 152 -8.41 23.09 3.86
N GLY A 153 -9.36 22.36 3.29
CA GLY A 153 -10.73 22.28 3.79
C GLY A 153 -10.81 21.68 5.19
N LEU A 154 -10.12 20.54 5.42
CA LEU A 154 -10.02 19.96 6.76
C LEU A 154 -9.36 20.92 7.75
N ALA A 155 -8.29 21.59 7.34
CA ALA A 155 -7.59 22.56 8.17
C ALA A 155 -8.45 23.79 8.50
N ALA A 156 -9.22 24.29 7.54
CA ALA A 156 -10.15 25.39 7.73
C ALA A 156 -11.28 25.01 8.70
N ILE A 157 -11.92 23.85 8.50
CA ILE A 157 -13.00 23.36 9.39
C ILE A 157 -12.48 23.17 10.82
N ALA A 158 -11.27 22.63 10.98
CA ALA A 158 -10.65 22.48 12.29
C ALA A 158 -10.28 23.83 12.94
N SER A 159 -9.95 24.86 12.15
CA SER A 159 -9.55 26.17 12.67
C SER A 159 -10.74 27.08 12.98
N ILE A 160 -11.85 26.95 12.26
CA ILE A 160 -13.04 27.80 12.39
C ILE A 160 -13.97 27.22 13.46
N GLU A 161 -13.98 27.85 14.64
CA GLU A 161 -14.67 27.32 15.81
C GLU A 161 -16.16 27.00 15.57
N PRO A 162 -16.97 27.84 14.90
CA PRO A 162 -18.37 27.51 14.60
C PRO A 162 -18.58 26.25 13.76
N ALA A 163 -17.65 25.94 12.84
CA ALA A 163 -17.73 24.82 11.91
C ALA A 163 -17.45 23.47 12.60
N GLY A 164 -16.58 23.46 13.61
CA GLY A 164 -16.19 22.27 14.36
C GLY A 164 -16.76 22.18 15.78
N ARG A 165 -17.58 23.14 16.24
CA ARG A 165 -17.95 23.27 17.66
C ARG A 165 -18.67 22.06 18.25
N THR A 166 -19.56 21.45 17.47
CA THR A 166 -20.34 20.29 17.89
C THR A 166 -20.13 19.15 16.91
N ARG A 167 -20.31 17.92 17.38
CA ARG A 167 -20.24 16.72 16.54
C ARG A 167 -21.12 16.82 15.29
N GLN A 168 -22.35 17.31 15.44
CA GLN A 168 -23.27 17.47 14.31
C GLN A 168 -22.75 18.48 13.28
N ARG A 169 -22.21 19.62 13.72
CA ARG A 169 -21.65 20.63 12.81
C ARG A 169 -20.37 20.13 12.14
N GLY A 170 -19.49 19.46 12.89
CA GLY A 170 -18.29 18.84 12.32
C GLY A 170 -18.64 17.83 11.23
N ILE A 171 -19.60 16.94 11.48
CA ILE A 171 -20.11 15.99 10.47
C ILE A 171 -20.70 16.73 9.27
N ALA A 172 -21.52 17.75 9.48
CA ALA A 172 -22.13 18.51 8.39
C ALA A 172 -21.08 19.25 7.53
N SER A 173 -20.09 19.91 8.16
CA SER A 173 -19.02 20.61 7.46
C SER A 173 -18.11 19.65 6.69
N LEU A 174 -17.77 18.51 7.26
CA LEU A 174 -17.01 17.47 6.55
C LEU A 174 -17.83 16.83 5.43
N GLY A 175 -19.13 16.65 5.62
CA GLY A 175 -20.06 16.21 4.58
C GLY A 175 -20.12 17.19 3.41
N LEU A 176 -20.19 18.50 3.69
CA LEU A 176 -20.12 19.53 2.66
C LEU A 176 -18.77 19.51 1.93
N LEU A 177 -17.65 19.35 2.64
CA LEU A 177 -16.33 19.21 2.03
C LEU A 177 -16.26 17.99 1.09
N ALA A 178 -16.82 16.85 1.52
CA ALA A 178 -16.91 15.66 0.68
C ALA A 178 -17.77 15.88 -0.58
N LEU A 179 -18.89 16.60 -0.45
CA LEU A 179 -19.73 16.98 -1.59
C LEU A 179 -18.98 17.90 -2.56
N ILE A 180 -18.23 18.88 -2.05
CA ILE A 180 -17.41 19.78 -2.88
C ILE A 180 -16.33 18.98 -3.63
N LEU A 181 -15.62 18.08 -2.94
CA LEU A 181 -14.63 17.21 -3.56
C LEU A 181 -15.24 16.34 -4.66
N GLY A 182 -16.39 15.71 -4.38
CA GLY A 182 -17.13 14.92 -5.37
C GLY A 182 -17.55 15.75 -6.58
N ALA A 183 -18.11 16.94 -6.35
CA ALA A 183 -18.50 17.85 -7.42
C ALA A 183 -17.29 18.30 -8.27
N VAL A 184 -16.15 18.59 -7.65
CA VAL A 184 -14.91 18.96 -8.36
C VAL A 184 -14.45 17.81 -9.27
N VAL A 185 -14.43 16.57 -8.77
CA VAL A 185 -14.03 15.42 -9.60
C VAL A 185 -15.01 15.19 -10.74
N VAL A 186 -16.33 15.21 -10.46
CA VAL A 186 -17.36 14.95 -11.47
C VAL A 186 -17.40 16.04 -12.54
N LEU A 187 -17.26 17.32 -12.15
CA LEU A 187 -17.43 18.45 -13.07
C LEU A 187 -16.14 18.82 -13.81
N LEU A 188 -14.97 18.70 -13.16
CA LEU A 188 -13.69 19.12 -13.74
C LEU A 188 -12.85 17.96 -14.28
N PHE A 189 -13.03 16.76 -13.73
CA PHE A 189 -12.23 15.58 -14.07
C PHE A 189 -13.08 14.30 -14.30
N PRO A 190 -14.19 14.37 -15.06
CA PRO A 190 -15.10 13.23 -15.24
C PRO A 190 -14.41 11.99 -15.82
N GLN A 191 -13.35 12.17 -16.61
CA GLN A 191 -12.54 11.08 -17.16
C GLN A 191 -11.87 10.21 -16.09
N CYS A 192 -11.65 10.72 -14.88
CA CYS A 192 -11.09 9.96 -13.77
C CYS A 192 -12.12 9.11 -13.00
N LEU A 193 -13.39 9.15 -13.42
CA LEU A 193 -14.42 8.22 -12.94
C LEU A 193 -14.43 6.91 -13.73
N ALA A 194 -13.81 6.89 -14.91
CA ALA A 194 -13.59 5.67 -15.68
C ALA A 194 -12.45 4.84 -15.05
N ALA A 195 -12.37 3.56 -15.45
CA ALA A 195 -11.23 2.73 -15.06
C ALA A 195 -9.90 3.37 -15.54
N PRO A 196 -8.81 3.31 -14.76
CA PRO A 196 -7.54 3.99 -15.08
C PRO A 196 -6.96 3.68 -16.47
N TYR A 197 -7.30 2.52 -17.04
CA TYR A 197 -6.86 2.06 -18.36
C TYR A 197 -8.02 1.92 -19.36
N ALA A 198 -9.12 2.65 -19.17
CA ALA A 198 -10.30 2.57 -20.05
C ALA A 198 -9.99 2.93 -21.51
N ASN A 199 -8.97 3.77 -21.73
CA ASN A 199 -8.54 4.19 -23.07
C ASN A 199 -7.40 3.33 -23.65
N LEU A 200 -6.97 2.27 -22.95
CA LEU A 200 -5.95 1.37 -23.47
C LEU A 200 -6.53 0.49 -24.58
N ASP A 201 -5.72 0.19 -25.59
CA ASP A 201 -6.08 -0.76 -26.65
C ASP A 201 -6.52 -2.11 -26.03
N PRO A 202 -7.68 -2.67 -26.44
CA PRO A 202 -8.20 -3.91 -25.88
C PRO A 202 -7.22 -5.09 -25.97
N ARG A 203 -6.40 -5.17 -27.02
CA ARG A 203 -5.40 -6.23 -27.18
C ARG A 203 -4.30 -6.13 -26.13
N LEU A 204 -3.85 -4.90 -25.82
CA LEU A 204 -2.88 -4.68 -24.74
C LEU A 204 -3.46 -4.98 -23.36
N ARG A 205 -4.77 -4.84 -23.20
CA ARG A 205 -5.44 -5.23 -21.96
C ARG A 205 -5.45 -6.75 -21.80
N GLU A 206 -6.00 -7.44 -22.80
CA GLU A 206 -6.21 -8.89 -22.80
C GLU A 206 -4.87 -9.65 -22.77
N LEU A 207 -3.92 -9.27 -23.62
CA LEU A 207 -2.67 -10.01 -23.79
C LEU A 207 -1.55 -9.58 -22.83
N TRP A 208 -1.72 -8.46 -22.11
CA TRP A 208 -0.68 -7.96 -21.20
C TRP A 208 -1.21 -7.52 -19.83
N LEU A 209 -2.09 -6.52 -19.72
CA LEU A 209 -2.50 -6.01 -18.40
C LEU A 209 -3.18 -7.06 -17.51
N ASP A 210 -4.08 -7.88 -18.07
CA ASP A 210 -4.84 -8.88 -17.32
C ASP A 210 -3.96 -10.05 -16.82
N HIS A 211 -2.71 -10.10 -17.28
CA HIS A 211 -1.70 -11.10 -16.94
C HIS A 211 -0.59 -10.54 -16.02
N ILE A 212 -0.75 -9.33 -15.47
CA ILE A 212 0.19 -8.81 -14.47
C ILE A 212 -0.06 -9.52 -13.13
N ASP A 213 0.90 -10.34 -12.68
CA ASP A 213 0.79 -11.17 -11.47
C ASP A 213 0.41 -10.38 -10.21
N GLU A 214 0.93 -9.17 -10.10
CA GLU A 214 0.67 -8.28 -8.97
C GLU A 214 -0.74 -7.67 -8.94
N ALA A 215 -1.40 -7.62 -10.10
CA ALA A 215 -2.73 -7.03 -10.27
C ALA A 215 -3.86 -8.06 -10.20
N GLN A 216 -3.53 -9.33 -9.93
CA GLN A 216 -4.52 -10.41 -9.85
C GLN A 216 -5.39 -10.27 -8.60
N SER A 217 -6.67 -10.61 -8.73
CA SER A 217 -7.63 -10.59 -7.63
C SER A 217 -7.49 -11.82 -6.73
N LEU A 218 -7.96 -11.71 -5.49
CA LEU A 218 -8.02 -12.85 -4.56
C LEU A 218 -8.83 -14.02 -5.13
N PHE A 219 -9.91 -13.75 -5.87
CA PHE A 219 -10.74 -14.80 -6.45
C PHE A 219 -10.01 -15.61 -7.52
N LYS A 220 -9.21 -14.93 -8.35
CA LYS A 220 -8.36 -15.59 -9.34
C LYS A 220 -7.26 -16.41 -8.67
N LEU A 221 -6.58 -15.83 -7.67
CA LEU A 221 -5.59 -16.56 -6.87
C LEU A 221 -6.19 -17.78 -6.14
N LEU A 222 -7.41 -17.69 -5.62
CA LEU A 222 -8.08 -18.84 -5.00
C LEU A 222 -8.31 -20.00 -5.97
N ALA A 223 -8.52 -19.71 -7.26
CA ALA A 223 -8.71 -20.70 -8.29
C ALA A 223 -7.37 -21.27 -8.82
N GLU A 224 -6.36 -20.40 -8.98
CA GLU A 224 -5.12 -20.73 -9.69
C GLU A 224 -3.94 -21.03 -8.77
N ASP A 225 -3.86 -20.40 -7.59
CA ASP A 225 -2.75 -20.54 -6.64
C ASP A 225 -3.21 -20.37 -5.16
N PRO A 226 -3.89 -21.39 -4.59
CA PRO A 226 -4.35 -21.35 -3.20
C PRO A 226 -3.21 -21.21 -2.18
N ALA A 227 -2.01 -21.68 -2.51
CA ALA A 227 -0.84 -21.58 -1.64
C ALA A 227 -0.44 -20.11 -1.45
N ARG A 228 -0.38 -19.34 -2.53
CA ARG A 228 -0.13 -17.89 -2.47
C ARG A 228 -1.22 -17.13 -1.72
N VAL A 229 -2.47 -17.58 -1.76
CA VAL A 229 -3.53 -17.02 -0.92
C VAL A 229 -3.20 -17.18 0.57
N VAL A 230 -2.79 -18.36 1.00
CA VAL A 230 -2.41 -18.59 2.40
C VAL A 230 -1.23 -17.69 2.79
N ALA A 231 -0.19 -17.64 1.94
CA ALA A 231 1.01 -16.81 2.20
C ALA A 231 0.69 -15.30 2.32
N ARG A 232 -0.24 -14.79 1.51
CA ARG A 232 -0.54 -13.35 1.42
C ARG A 232 -1.67 -12.88 2.35
N TYR A 233 -2.64 -13.74 2.69
CA TYR A 233 -3.87 -13.32 3.38
C TYR A 233 -4.06 -13.89 4.79
N ALA A 234 -3.36 -14.97 5.18
CA ALA A 234 -3.54 -15.55 6.52
C ALA A 234 -3.16 -14.56 7.64
N THR A 235 -1.97 -13.96 7.55
CA THR A 235 -1.47 -12.98 8.54
C THR A 235 -2.41 -11.78 8.74
N PRO A 236 -2.83 -11.05 7.69
CA PRO A 236 -3.74 -9.92 7.87
C PRO A 236 -5.14 -10.36 8.32
N LEU A 237 -5.64 -11.54 7.90
CA LEU A 237 -6.91 -12.07 8.38
C LEU A 237 -6.90 -12.32 9.89
N ILE A 238 -5.83 -12.93 10.42
CA ILE A 238 -5.67 -13.14 11.86
C ILE A 238 -5.67 -11.80 12.60
N ALA A 239 -4.94 -10.81 12.09
CA ALA A 239 -4.92 -9.47 12.67
C ALA A 239 -6.31 -8.81 12.67
N LEU A 240 -7.10 -8.96 11.60
CA LEU A 240 -8.47 -8.47 11.52
C LEU A 240 -9.38 -9.15 12.55
N VAL A 241 -9.29 -10.47 12.71
CA VAL A 241 -10.03 -11.21 13.74
C VAL A 241 -9.67 -10.70 15.13
N LEU A 242 -8.40 -10.44 15.42
CA LEU A 242 -7.96 -9.87 16.70
C LEU A 242 -8.55 -8.48 16.95
N MET A 243 -8.59 -7.62 15.93
CA MET A 243 -9.20 -6.30 16.02
C MET A 243 -10.72 -6.40 16.22
N ALA A 244 -11.41 -7.30 15.53
CA ALA A 244 -12.84 -7.54 15.71
C ALA A 244 -13.17 -8.06 17.11
N LEU A 245 -12.39 -9.01 17.62
CA LEU A 245 -12.52 -9.52 19.00
C LEU A 245 -12.25 -8.43 20.04
N ARG A 246 -11.38 -7.46 19.74
CA ARG A 246 -11.15 -6.30 20.61
C ARG A 246 -12.35 -5.37 20.60
N LEU A 247 -12.93 -5.09 19.43
CA LEU A 247 -14.13 -4.26 19.29
C LEU A 247 -15.29 -4.84 20.11
N GLY A 248 -15.54 -6.15 20.00
CA GLY A 248 -16.62 -6.82 20.73
C GLY A 248 -16.47 -6.87 22.25
N ARG A 249 -15.26 -6.69 22.78
CA ARG A 249 -14.99 -6.64 24.23
C ARG A 249 -15.14 -5.24 24.84
N GLY A 250 -15.40 -4.22 24.02
CA GLY A 250 -15.43 -2.82 24.44
C GLY A 250 -14.04 -2.20 24.66
N GLY A 251 -14.01 -0.92 25.03
CA GLY A 251 -12.75 -0.19 25.23
C GLY A 251 -12.01 0.17 23.94
N TRP A 252 -12.75 0.42 22.87
CA TRP A 252 -12.19 0.84 21.58
C TRP A 252 -11.58 2.24 21.68
N ARG A 253 -10.28 2.35 21.42
CA ARG A 253 -9.53 3.60 21.52
C ARG A 253 -9.35 4.24 20.14
N ARG A 254 -9.02 5.53 20.13
CA ARG A 254 -8.52 6.25 18.94
C ARG A 254 -7.51 5.45 18.11
N GLN A 255 -6.53 4.84 18.78
CA GLN A 255 -5.47 4.06 18.14
C GLN A 255 -5.99 2.81 17.44
N ASP A 256 -7.04 2.20 18.01
CA ASP A 256 -7.68 1.01 17.44
C ASP A 256 -8.43 1.38 16.14
N SER A 257 -9.06 2.57 16.08
CA SER A 257 -9.66 3.10 14.85
C SER A 257 -8.63 3.28 13.73
N LEU A 258 -7.48 3.91 14.01
CA LEU A 258 -6.44 4.16 13.01
C LEU A 258 -5.85 2.88 12.44
N VAL A 259 -5.44 1.94 13.32
CA VAL A 259 -4.86 0.66 12.92
C VAL A 259 -5.90 -0.22 12.23
N GLY A 260 -7.12 -0.28 12.77
CA GLY A 260 -8.20 -1.09 12.23
C GLY A 260 -8.65 -0.63 10.85
N ALA A 261 -8.86 0.67 10.65
CA ALA A 261 -9.29 1.21 9.36
C ALA A 261 -8.28 0.95 8.25
N LEU A 262 -6.99 1.21 8.50
CA LEU A 262 -5.93 0.95 7.52
C LEU A 262 -5.77 -0.54 7.23
N LEU A 263 -5.85 -1.40 8.24
CA LEU A 263 -5.76 -2.85 8.05
C LEU A 263 -6.94 -3.38 7.22
N VAL A 264 -8.17 -2.93 7.51
CA VAL A 264 -9.36 -3.31 6.75
C VAL A 264 -9.24 -2.85 5.30
N VAL A 265 -8.89 -1.59 5.06
CA VAL A 265 -8.76 -1.08 3.69
C VAL A 265 -7.61 -1.76 2.95
N ALA A 266 -6.47 -2.01 3.59
CA ALA A 266 -5.39 -2.78 2.96
C ALA A 266 -5.78 -4.22 2.64
N PHE A 267 -6.61 -4.86 3.45
CA PHE A 267 -7.14 -6.18 3.13
C PHE A 267 -8.16 -6.14 1.97
N ILE A 268 -9.00 -5.10 1.90
CA ILE A 268 -9.95 -4.94 0.78
C ILE A 268 -9.19 -4.66 -0.53
N VAL A 269 -8.20 -3.77 -0.49
CA VAL A 269 -7.33 -3.48 -1.64
C VAL A 269 -6.55 -4.73 -2.03
N SER A 270 -6.04 -5.52 -1.05
CA SER A 270 -5.37 -6.77 -1.37
C SER A 270 -6.32 -7.80 -1.99
N ALA A 271 -7.59 -7.85 -1.57
CA ALA A 271 -8.58 -8.72 -2.19
C ALA A 271 -8.88 -8.32 -3.64
N TRP A 272 -8.84 -7.02 -3.94
CA TRP A 272 -8.98 -6.49 -5.30
C TRP A 272 -7.73 -6.77 -6.16
N GLN A 273 -6.54 -6.52 -5.62
CA GLN A 273 -5.24 -6.74 -6.28
C GLN A 273 -4.20 -7.24 -5.26
N VAL A 274 -3.58 -8.39 -5.52
CA VAL A 274 -2.66 -9.04 -4.57
C VAL A 274 -1.49 -8.16 -4.13
N ARG A 275 -1.03 -7.18 -4.92
CA ARG A 275 -0.01 -6.20 -4.49
C ARG A 275 -0.38 -5.44 -3.21
N GLY A 276 -1.68 -5.24 -2.96
CA GLY A 276 -2.16 -4.65 -1.71
C GLY A 276 -1.79 -5.47 -0.45
N SER A 277 -1.50 -6.77 -0.61
CA SER A 277 -1.13 -7.66 0.49
C SER A 277 0.08 -7.18 1.26
N THR A 278 1.06 -6.57 0.57
CA THR A 278 2.26 -5.98 1.14
C THR A 278 1.93 -4.97 2.26
N PHE A 279 0.95 -4.10 2.03
CA PHE A 279 0.49 -3.12 3.02
C PHE A 279 -0.29 -3.79 4.15
N SER A 280 -1.19 -4.72 3.81
CA SER A 280 -2.01 -5.42 4.81
C SER A 280 -1.17 -6.22 5.80
N ILE A 281 -0.12 -6.92 5.32
CA ILE A 281 0.81 -7.68 6.15
C ILE A 281 1.60 -6.73 7.05
N ALA A 282 2.09 -5.60 6.53
CA ALA A 282 2.81 -4.62 7.33
C ALA A 282 1.94 -4.01 8.45
N PHE A 283 0.69 -3.66 8.15
CA PHE A 283 -0.24 -3.15 9.17
C PHE A 283 -0.63 -4.23 10.19
N ALA A 284 -0.76 -5.49 9.76
CA ALA A 284 -1.09 -6.63 10.62
C ALA A 284 -0.05 -6.86 11.73
N VAL A 285 1.22 -6.51 11.50
CA VAL A 285 2.28 -6.61 12.51
C VAL A 285 1.91 -5.89 13.81
N ILE A 286 1.17 -4.77 13.76
CA ILE A 286 0.84 -3.96 14.93
C ILE A 286 -0.04 -4.72 15.94
N PRO A 287 -1.27 -5.17 15.58
CA PRO A 287 -2.11 -5.94 16.50
C PRO A 287 -1.51 -7.31 16.85
N LEU A 288 -0.76 -7.95 15.94
CA LEU A 288 -0.08 -9.22 16.23
C LEU A 288 1.03 -9.06 17.29
N ALA A 289 1.85 -8.00 17.17
CA ALA A 289 2.85 -7.68 18.16
C ALA A 289 2.24 -7.38 19.54
N ALA A 290 1.10 -6.68 19.57
CA ALA A 290 0.34 -6.44 20.80
C ALA A 290 -0.19 -7.76 21.42
N TRP A 291 -0.64 -8.70 20.58
CA TRP A 291 -1.12 -9.99 21.03
C TRP A 291 -0.01 -10.85 21.63
N ILE A 292 1.15 -10.91 20.98
CA ILE A 292 2.35 -11.55 21.51
C ILE A 292 2.75 -10.93 22.85
N ALA A 293 2.83 -9.59 22.92
CA ALA A 293 3.21 -8.88 24.15
C ALA A 293 2.31 -9.24 25.33
N LYS A 294 0.99 -9.33 25.10
CA LYS A 294 0.01 -9.72 26.11
C LYS A 294 0.25 -11.14 26.64
N TRP A 295 0.62 -12.08 25.78
CA TRP A 295 0.91 -13.46 26.19
C TRP A 295 2.27 -13.58 26.89
N ARG A 296 3.27 -12.81 26.46
CA ARG A 296 4.56 -12.71 27.15
C ARG A 296 4.39 -12.21 28.58
N GLN A 297 3.66 -11.12 28.77
CA GLN A 297 3.38 -10.57 30.11
C GLN A 297 2.67 -11.59 31.01
N ARG A 298 1.74 -12.38 30.45
CA ARG A 298 1.07 -13.45 31.20
C ARG A 298 2.00 -14.60 31.57
N ALA A 299 2.92 -14.98 30.67
CA ALA A 299 3.91 -16.00 30.94
C ALA A 299 4.88 -15.58 32.06
N GLU A 300 5.25 -14.29 32.10
CA GLU A 300 6.08 -13.71 33.15
C GLU A 300 5.34 -13.64 34.50
N ALA A 301 4.08 -13.20 34.51
CA ALA A 301 3.30 -13.03 35.73
C ALA A 301 2.75 -14.35 36.32
N SER A 302 2.51 -15.37 35.49
CA SER A 302 1.89 -16.63 35.92
C SER A 302 2.39 -17.79 35.04
N PRO A 303 3.64 -18.23 35.23
CA PRO A 303 4.24 -19.25 34.39
C PRO A 303 3.54 -20.60 34.55
N SER A 304 3.14 -21.18 33.42
CA SER A 304 2.61 -22.54 33.34
C SER A 304 2.87 -23.13 31.96
N ARG A 305 2.89 -24.47 31.84
CA ARG A 305 3.05 -25.16 30.55
C ARG A 305 2.00 -24.70 29.53
N GLY A 306 0.74 -24.56 29.96
CA GLY A 306 -0.34 -24.11 29.07
C GLY A 306 -0.18 -22.67 28.58
N VAL A 307 0.33 -21.76 29.42
CA VAL A 307 0.61 -20.38 29.00
C VAL A 307 1.81 -20.32 28.06
N ALA A 308 2.87 -21.10 28.32
CA ALA A 308 4.04 -21.20 27.45
C ALA A 308 3.67 -21.75 26.06
N LEU A 309 2.88 -22.82 25.98
CA LEU A 309 2.39 -23.39 24.72
C LEU A 309 1.54 -22.40 23.92
N ARG A 310 0.62 -21.68 24.58
CA ARG A 310 -0.19 -20.64 23.92
C ARG A 310 0.67 -19.48 23.44
N MET A 311 1.66 -19.05 24.22
CA MET A 311 2.60 -18.02 23.81
C MET A 311 3.40 -18.46 22.57
N ALA A 312 3.90 -19.69 22.53
CA ALA A 312 4.58 -20.25 21.38
C ALA A 312 3.67 -20.29 20.13
N ALA A 313 2.42 -20.76 20.28
CA ALA A 313 1.44 -20.75 19.20
C ALA A 313 1.15 -19.34 18.68
N VAL A 314 1.02 -18.35 19.57
CA VAL A 314 0.80 -16.95 19.21
C VAL A 314 1.97 -16.38 18.42
N TRP A 315 3.21 -16.71 18.80
CA TRP A 315 4.40 -16.35 18.02
C TRP A 315 4.36 -16.97 16.62
N LEU A 316 4.14 -18.28 16.52
CA LEU A 316 4.13 -19.00 15.25
C LEU A 316 3.07 -18.45 14.28
N VAL A 317 1.83 -18.29 14.76
CA VAL A 317 0.69 -17.79 13.97
C VAL A 317 0.90 -16.34 13.51
N SER A 318 1.65 -15.54 14.28
CA SER A 318 1.89 -14.12 13.98
C SER A 318 3.00 -13.88 12.97
N VAL A 319 3.90 -14.85 12.74
CA VAL A 319 5.02 -14.71 11.82
C VAL A 319 4.56 -15.08 10.40
N ASN A 320 4.53 -14.10 9.50
CA ASN A 320 4.10 -14.32 8.11
C ASN A 320 4.86 -15.45 7.41
N ALA A 321 6.17 -15.58 7.67
CA ALA A 321 7.01 -16.63 7.12
C ALA A 321 6.52 -18.05 7.40
N VAL A 322 5.81 -18.27 8.53
CA VAL A 322 5.24 -19.59 8.85
C VAL A 322 4.16 -19.95 7.83
N TRP A 323 3.34 -18.98 7.42
CA TRP A 323 2.30 -19.19 6.41
C TRP A 323 2.90 -19.35 5.02
N THR A 324 3.92 -18.57 4.67
CA THR A 324 4.66 -18.73 3.40
C THR A 324 5.34 -20.09 3.32
N GLY A 325 6.01 -20.54 4.38
CA GLY A 325 6.66 -21.84 4.44
C GLY A 325 5.66 -23.00 4.44
N ALA A 326 4.55 -22.87 5.16
CA ALA A 326 3.47 -23.86 5.13
C ALA A 326 2.83 -23.97 3.74
N ALA A 327 2.59 -22.83 3.07
CA ALA A 327 2.11 -22.80 1.70
C ALA A 327 3.07 -23.52 0.74
N ALA A 328 4.36 -23.21 0.81
CA ALA A 328 5.38 -23.85 -0.03
C ALA A 328 5.53 -25.36 0.25
N ALA A 329 5.46 -25.79 1.51
CA ALA A 329 5.50 -27.21 1.85
C ALA A 329 4.25 -27.95 1.36
N THR A 330 3.10 -27.28 1.40
CA THR A 330 1.83 -27.81 0.91
C THR A 330 1.85 -27.99 -0.60
N SER A 331 2.29 -26.98 -1.37
CA SER A 331 2.39 -27.10 -2.83
C SER A 331 3.30 -28.25 -3.24
N VAL A 332 4.48 -28.37 -2.63
CA VAL A 332 5.42 -29.49 -2.91
C VAL A 332 4.81 -30.86 -2.58
N ALA A 333 4.00 -30.97 -1.53
CA ALA A 333 3.38 -32.23 -1.12
C ALA A 333 2.17 -32.63 -1.97
N PHE A 334 1.51 -31.67 -2.63
CA PHE A 334 0.35 -31.92 -3.51
C PHE A 334 0.74 -31.98 -5.01
N ASP A 335 1.90 -31.44 -5.40
CA ASP A 335 2.47 -31.53 -6.75
C ASP A 335 3.27 -32.83 -6.99
N ASP A 336 2.72 -33.99 -6.60
CA ASP A 336 3.32 -35.32 -6.80
C ASP A 336 3.32 -35.77 -8.29
N SER A 337 3.06 -34.87 -9.24
CA SER A 337 2.97 -35.19 -10.67
C SER A 337 3.44 -34.09 -11.64
N ASN A 338 4.53 -33.38 -11.33
CA ASN A 338 5.37 -32.77 -12.38
C ASN A 338 6.74 -32.33 -11.84
N THR A 339 7.73 -33.21 -11.99
CA THR A 339 9.14 -32.77 -12.03
C THR A 339 9.31 -31.82 -13.21
N GLY A 340 9.40 -30.51 -12.94
CA GLY A 340 9.86 -29.52 -13.92
C GLY A 340 8.84 -28.49 -14.42
N ALA A 341 7.74 -28.23 -13.70
CA ALA A 341 7.01 -26.98 -13.91
C ALA A 341 7.67 -25.88 -13.07
N ASP A 342 8.50 -25.09 -13.72
CA ASP A 342 9.00 -23.81 -13.23
C ASP A 342 7.77 -22.97 -12.84
N ASN A 343 7.46 -22.91 -11.54
CA ASN A 343 6.40 -22.07 -11.02
C ASN A 343 6.78 -20.65 -11.42
N GLY A 344 6.05 -20.07 -12.38
CA GLY A 344 6.27 -18.76 -12.98
C GLY A 344 6.17 -17.57 -12.01
N ASP A 345 6.39 -17.76 -10.71
CA ASP A 345 6.44 -16.73 -9.67
C ASP A 345 7.77 -15.94 -9.67
N GLY A 346 8.62 -16.19 -10.65
CA GLY A 346 9.62 -15.23 -11.07
C GLY A 346 9.82 -15.40 -12.56
N THR A 347 9.63 -14.33 -13.34
CA THR A 347 10.48 -14.14 -14.52
C THR A 347 11.88 -14.52 -14.09
N ASP A 348 12.44 -15.59 -14.68
CA ASP A 348 13.69 -16.19 -14.21
C ASP A 348 14.64 -15.04 -13.89
N VAL A 349 14.92 -14.83 -12.61
CA VAL A 349 15.74 -13.70 -12.15
C VAL A 349 17.08 -13.78 -12.87
N ALA A 350 17.45 -14.96 -13.39
CA ALA A 350 18.51 -15.16 -14.36
C ALA A 350 18.38 -14.39 -15.68
N CYS A 351 17.22 -14.40 -16.33
CA CYS A 351 16.99 -13.71 -17.59
C CYS A 351 17.10 -12.19 -17.47
N GLN A 352 16.79 -11.61 -16.30
CA GLN A 352 16.82 -10.15 -16.10
C GLN A 352 18.12 -9.61 -15.49
N ARG A 353 19.11 -10.46 -15.16
CA ARG A 353 20.40 -9.97 -14.63
C ARG A 353 21.12 -9.14 -15.68
N MET A 354 21.79 -8.08 -15.25
CA MET A 354 22.66 -7.26 -16.10
C MET A 354 23.64 -8.09 -16.95
N ALA A 355 24.23 -9.13 -16.35
CA ALA A 355 25.16 -10.03 -17.05
C ALA A 355 24.53 -10.73 -18.28
N SER A 356 23.24 -11.01 -18.24
CA SER A 356 22.49 -11.66 -19.33
C SER A 356 22.37 -10.76 -20.57
N PHE A 357 22.51 -9.44 -20.41
CA PHE A 357 22.47 -8.47 -21.51
C PHE A 357 23.85 -8.08 -22.03
N ALA A 358 24.94 -8.57 -21.44
CA ALA A 358 26.31 -8.19 -21.84
C ALA A 358 26.67 -8.64 -23.27
N ALA A 359 26.15 -9.78 -23.72
CA ALA A 359 26.33 -10.21 -25.11
C ALA A 359 25.62 -9.28 -26.09
N LEU A 360 24.39 -8.87 -25.74
CA LEU A 360 23.59 -7.94 -26.52
C LEU A 360 24.29 -6.57 -26.61
N GLY A 361 24.73 -5.99 -25.49
CA GLY A 361 25.41 -4.69 -25.46
C GLY A 361 26.77 -4.60 -26.18
N ARG A 362 27.31 -5.72 -26.66
CA ARG A 362 28.52 -5.75 -27.53
C ARG A 362 28.18 -5.59 -29.02
N LEU A 363 26.91 -5.68 -29.40
CA LEU A 363 26.48 -5.47 -30.77
C LEU A 363 26.47 -3.98 -31.12
N PRO A 364 26.55 -3.61 -32.42
CA PRO A 364 26.35 -2.24 -32.85
C PRO A 364 24.98 -1.71 -32.40
N GLY A 365 24.91 -0.41 -32.10
CA GLY A 365 23.69 0.25 -31.65
C GLY A 365 22.51 -0.02 -32.60
N THR A 366 21.48 -0.70 -32.09
CA THR A 366 20.30 -1.10 -32.85
C THR A 366 19.00 -0.82 -32.06
N THR A 367 17.86 -1.06 -32.70
CA THR A 367 16.55 -1.11 -32.04
C THR A 367 16.09 -2.56 -31.94
N VAL A 368 15.89 -3.03 -30.72
CA VAL A 368 15.57 -4.43 -30.42
C VAL A 368 14.06 -4.62 -30.39
N LEU A 369 13.60 -5.66 -31.07
CA LEU A 369 12.25 -6.20 -30.93
C LEU A 369 12.27 -7.28 -29.85
N ALA A 370 11.54 -7.06 -28.75
CA ALA A 370 11.47 -7.97 -27.62
C ALA A 370 10.07 -7.90 -26.99
N ILE A 371 9.72 -8.91 -26.19
CA ILE A 371 8.53 -8.84 -25.33
C ILE A 371 8.66 -7.65 -24.36
N SER A 372 7.54 -7.03 -24.01
CA SER A 372 7.50 -5.80 -23.23
C SER A 372 8.26 -5.92 -21.90
N ASN A 373 8.19 -7.07 -21.21
CA ASN A 373 8.87 -7.32 -19.94
C ASN A 373 10.41 -7.16 -20.01
N LEU A 374 11.03 -7.40 -21.17
CA LEU A 374 12.48 -7.26 -21.35
C LEU A 374 12.91 -5.86 -21.79
N GLY A 375 11.96 -4.97 -22.13
CA GLY A 375 12.28 -3.66 -22.66
C GLY A 375 13.12 -2.79 -21.72
N SER A 376 12.71 -2.67 -20.45
CA SER A 376 13.44 -1.86 -19.47
C SER A 376 14.85 -2.41 -19.17
N PRO A 377 15.05 -3.72 -18.93
CA PRO A 377 16.40 -4.30 -18.82
C PRO A 377 17.28 -4.08 -20.05
N ILE A 378 16.75 -4.20 -21.27
CA ILE A 378 17.50 -3.94 -22.51
C ILE A 378 18.00 -2.49 -22.54
N LEU A 379 17.11 -1.52 -22.29
CA LEU A 379 17.46 -0.11 -22.25
C LEU A 379 18.55 0.18 -21.20
N ALA A 380 18.39 -0.37 -19.99
CA ALA A 380 19.28 -0.11 -18.87
C ALA A 380 20.66 -0.77 -19.01
N TYR A 381 20.74 -1.98 -19.57
CA TYR A 381 21.95 -2.81 -19.50
C TYR A 381 22.68 -3.02 -20.83
N SER A 382 22.09 -2.65 -21.98
CA SER A 382 22.73 -2.85 -23.29
C SER A 382 23.03 -1.56 -24.07
N GLY A 383 22.42 -0.42 -23.70
CA GLY A 383 22.55 0.84 -24.44
C GLY A 383 21.82 0.85 -25.80
N HIS A 384 21.09 -0.20 -26.15
CA HIS A 384 20.22 -0.22 -27.33
C HIS A 384 18.90 0.50 -27.11
N ARG A 385 18.19 0.73 -28.21
CA ARG A 385 16.79 1.13 -28.21
C ARG A 385 15.91 -0.11 -28.21
N VAL A 386 14.67 0.02 -27.77
CA VAL A 386 13.68 -1.08 -27.82
C VAL A 386 12.34 -0.57 -28.35
N PHE A 387 11.61 -1.40 -29.07
CA PHE A 387 10.26 -1.07 -29.55
C PHE A 387 9.22 -1.09 -28.42
N ALA A 388 9.22 -2.14 -27.59
CA ALA A 388 8.25 -2.37 -26.54
C ALA A 388 8.87 -2.32 -25.14
N GLY A 389 8.07 -1.95 -24.14
CA GLY A 389 8.44 -1.91 -22.73
C GLY A 389 7.20 -2.02 -21.85
N PRO A 390 7.33 -2.27 -20.53
CA PRO A 390 6.20 -2.46 -19.64
C PRO A 390 5.53 -1.13 -19.26
N TYR A 391 5.32 -0.25 -20.26
CA TYR A 391 4.79 1.09 -20.12
C TYR A 391 3.50 1.21 -20.94
N HIS A 392 2.37 1.39 -20.26
CA HIS A 392 1.05 1.50 -20.91
C HIS A 392 0.92 2.75 -21.81
N ARG A 393 1.83 3.73 -21.69
CA ARG A 393 1.92 4.91 -22.57
C ARG A 393 2.65 4.62 -23.89
N ASN A 394 3.39 3.51 -24.00
CA ASN A 394 4.06 3.10 -25.24
C ASN A 394 3.14 2.20 -26.10
N VAL A 395 1.94 2.67 -26.40
CA VAL A 395 0.89 1.87 -27.05
C VAL A 395 1.36 1.33 -28.41
N ALA A 396 1.87 2.21 -29.28
CA ALA A 396 2.28 1.82 -30.63
C ALA A 396 3.45 0.82 -30.61
N GLY A 397 4.44 1.03 -29.75
CA GLY A 397 5.58 0.12 -29.63
C GLY A 397 5.20 -1.27 -29.09
N ASN A 398 4.29 -1.30 -28.10
CA ASN A 398 3.79 -2.56 -27.54
C ASN A 398 2.90 -3.32 -28.53
N LEU A 399 2.03 -2.62 -29.28
CA LEU A 399 1.22 -3.23 -30.33
C LEU A 399 2.10 -3.79 -31.46
N LEU A 400 3.10 -3.04 -31.93
CA LEU A 400 4.05 -3.52 -32.93
C LEU A 400 4.75 -4.82 -32.50
N ALA A 401 5.15 -4.91 -31.23
CA ALA A 401 5.74 -6.14 -30.72
C ALA A 401 4.75 -7.31 -30.70
N LEU A 402 3.50 -7.08 -30.26
CA LEU A 402 2.45 -8.09 -30.33
C LEU A 402 2.18 -8.54 -31.77
N ASP A 403 2.05 -7.60 -32.71
CA ASP A 403 1.78 -7.89 -34.12
C ASP A 403 2.90 -8.74 -34.72
N ALA A 404 4.15 -8.36 -34.45
CA ALA A 404 5.31 -9.10 -34.95
C ALA A 404 5.40 -10.53 -34.38
N PHE A 405 5.06 -10.74 -33.10
CA PHE A 405 5.14 -12.07 -32.48
C PHE A 405 3.92 -12.96 -32.79
N LEU A 406 2.75 -12.37 -33.03
CA LEU A 406 1.52 -13.10 -33.36
C LEU A 406 1.33 -13.28 -34.87
N GLY A 407 2.10 -12.56 -35.70
CA GLY A 407 1.99 -12.60 -37.15
C GLY A 407 0.70 -11.97 -37.69
N SER A 408 0.19 -10.94 -37.01
CA SER A 408 -1.10 -10.28 -37.32
C SER A 408 -0.95 -8.97 -38.08
#